data_AF-A0A1G7CSW6-F1
#
_entry.id   AF-A0A1G7CSW6-F1
#
_cell.length_a   1.000
_cell.length_b   1.000
_cell.length_c   1.000
_cell.angle_alpha   90.00
_cell.angle_beta   90.00
_cell.angle_gamma   90.00
#
_symmetry.space_group_name_H-M   'P 1'
#
loop_
_entity.id
_entity.type
_entity.pdbx_description
1 polymer ?
#
loop_
_entity_poly.entity_id
_entity_poly.type
_entity_poly.pdbx_seq_one_letter_code
_entity_poly.pdbx_strand_id
1 'polypeptide(L)'
;MTTKILTALMALALPTAALAQAGDLQITDSFARSSNPRTGAAYLTIHNAGPEACTLSAVTTPITDNAELHTSREDADGLMQMVPLEDGITIAAGADHMLARGGDHIMLMGLAEPLAEGDEVALTLDFGTCGTVETVAPVDNARMSGADTAAAHGSGMDH
;
A
#
# COMPACT_ATOMS: atom_id res chain seq x y z
N MET A 1 -49.44 -37.81 -39.52
CA MET A 1 -48.03 -37.43 -39.38
C MET A 1 -47.98 -35.93 -39.19
N THR A 2 -47.78 -35.44 -37.98
CA THR A 2 -47.62 -34.00 -37.74
C THR A 2 -46.79 -33.82 -36.47
N THR A 3 -45.47 -33.80 -36.65
CA THR A 3 -44.50 -33.55 -35.58
C THR A 3 -44.42 -32.04 -35.37
N LYS A 4 -44.77 -31.57 -34.16
CA LYS A 4 -44.54 -30.18 -33.73
C LYS A 4 -43.15 -30.10 -33.12
N ILE A 5 -42.26 -29.32 -33.73
CA ILE A 5 -40.92 -29.03 -33.20
C ILE A 5 -41.05 -27.83 -32.25
N LEU A 6 -40.78 -28.06 -30.96
CA LEU A 6 -40.62 -27.00 -29.95
C LEU A 6 -39.20 -26.44 -30.04
N THR A 7 -39.06 -25.18 -30.42
CA THR A 7 -37.79 -24.46 -30.40
C THR A 7 -37.53 -23.94 -28.99
N ALA A 8 -36.58 -24.55 -28.27
CA ALA A 8 -36.12 -24.06 -26.97
C ALA A 8 -35.12 -22.91 -27.19
N LEU A 9 -35.51 -21.70 -26.81
CA LEU A 9 -34.64 -20.52 -26.84
C LEU A 9 -33.78 -20.52 -25.57
N MET A 10 -32.58 -21.06 -25.67
CA MET A 10 -31.61 -21.11 -24.58
C MET A 10 -30.93 -19.74 -24.48
N ALA A 11 -31.37 -18.91 -23.53
CA ALA A 11 -30.74 -17.62 -23.25
C ALA A 11 -29.36 -17.85 -22.63
N LEU A 12 -28.31 -17.58 -23.41
CA LEU A 12 -26.94 -17.50 -22.91
C LEU A 12 -26.83 -16.28 -21.97
N ALA A 13 -26.84 -16.53 -20.67
CA ALA A 13 -26.37 -15.56 -19.69
C ALA A 13 -24.83 -15.49 -19.82
N LEU A 14 -24.33 -14.42 -20.45
CA LEU A 14 -22.90 -14.11 -20.45
C LEU A 14 -22.50 -13.71 -19.03
N PRO A 15 -21.50 -14.35 -18.41
CA PRO A 15 -20.92 -13.83 -17.19
C PRO A 15 -20.21 -12.52 -17.53
N THR A 16 -20.71 -11.40 -17.03
CA THR A 16 -19.93 -10.16 -16.97
C THR A 16 -18.72 -10.44 -16.10
N ALA A 17 -17.58 -10.69 -16.72
CA ALA A 17 -16.30 -10.64 -16.05
C ALA A 17 -16.17 -9.23 -15.47
N ALA A 18 -16.16 -9.11 -14.15
CA ALA A 18 -15.80 -7.87 -13.47
C ALA A 18 -14.40 -7.49 -13.97
N LEU A 19 -14.33 -6.43 -14.78
CA LEU A 19 -13.07 -5.77 -15.08
C LEU A 19 -12.51 -5.31 -13.73
N ALA A 20 -11.32 -5.79 -13.38
CA ALA A 20 -10.65 -5.41 -12.15
C ALA A 20 -10.62 -3.89 -12.00
N GLN A 21 -11.09 -3.40 -10.85
CA GLN A 21 -11.21 -1.99 -10.48
C GLN A 21 -9.86 -1.29 -10.26
N ALA A 22 -8.74 -2.00 -10.45
CA ALA A 22 -7.39 -1.51 -10.23
C ALA A 22 -7.08 -0.26 -11.07
N GLY A 23 -7.75 -0.05 -12.21
CA GLY A 23 -7.59 1.16 -13.02
C GLY A 23 -8.02 2.46 -12.33
N ASP A 24 -8.84 2.38 -11.29
CA ASP A 24 -9.30 3.54 -10.52
C ASP A 24 -8.40 3.85 -9.31
N LEU A 25 -7.49 2.95 -8.95
CA LEU A 25 -6.52 3.15 -7.88
C LEU A 25 -5.25 3.78 -8.43
N GLN A 26 -4.87 4.93 -7.89
CA GLN A 26 -3.69 5.68 -8.34
C GLN A 26 -2.68 5.76 -7.21
N ILE A 27 -1.43 5.43 -7.52
CA ILE A 27 -0.32 5.52 -6.58
C ILE A 27 0.57 6.69 -6.97
N THR A 28 0.80 7.58 -6.02
CA THR A 28 1.64 8.77 -6.21
C THR A 28 2.63 8.91 -5.06
N ASP A 29 3.66 9.73 -5.28
CA ASP A 29 4.69 10.07 -4.28
C ASP A 29 5.35 8.86 -3.60
N SER A 30 5.47 7.74 -4.33
CA SER A 30 6.11 6.54 -3.81
C SER A 30 7.59 6.79 -3.53
N PHE A 31 8.07 6.32 -2.38
CA PHE A 31 9.49 6.22 -2.09
C PHE A 31 9.74 5.16 -1.02
N ALA A 32 10.95 4.62 -1.00
CA ALA A 32 11.43 3.73 0.03
C ALA A 32 12.65 4.34 0.74
N ARG A 33 12.96 3.83 1.92
CA ARG A 33 14.21 4.15 2.63
C ARG A 33 14.67 2.98 3.46
N SER A 34 15.98 2.89 3.64
CA SER A 34 16.58 2.00 4.62
C SER A 34 16.30 2.54 6.03
N SER A 35 15.81 1.67 6.92
CA SER A 35 15.66 1.97 8.34
C SER A 35 16.88 1.47 9.12
N ASN A 36 17.37 0.28 8.77
CA ASN A 36 18.64 -0.30 9.21
C ASN A 36 19.15 -1.30 8.15
N PRO A 37 20.27 -2.01 8.35
CA PRO A 37 20.80 -2.92 7.33
C PRO A 37 19.92 -4.10 6.91
N ARG A 38 18.90 -4.45 7.70
CA ARG A 38 18.00 -5.59 7.47
C ARG A 38 16.54 -5.17 7.32
N THR A 39 16.23 -3.88 7.47
CA THR A 39 14.87 -3.39 7.38
C THR A 39 14.77 -2.05 6.67
N GLY A 40 13.66 -1.84 5.99
CA GLY A 40 13.30 -0.59 5.33
C GLY A 40 11.81 -0.32 5.47
N ALA A 41 11.39 0.84 4.98
CA ALA A 41 9.98 1.17 4.87
C ALA A 41 9.71 1.82 3.51
N ALA A 42 8.54 1.55 2.96
CA ALA A 42 8.01 2.23 1.79
C ALA A 42 6.77 3.06 2.15
N TYR A 43 6.67 4.18 1.47
CA TYR A 43 5.69 5.24 1.66
C TYR A 43 5.13 5.62 0.29
N LEU A 44 3.86 6.01 0.25
CA LEU A 44 3.15 6.35 -0.97
C LEU A 44 1.80 6.99 -0.61
N THR A 45 1.16 7.62 -1.58
CA THR A 45 -0.23 8.05 -1.48
C THR A 45 -1.08 7.18 -2.39
N ILE A 46 -2.23 6.73 -1.87
CA ILE A 46 -3.22 5.94 -2.60
C ILE A 46 -4.44 6.84 -2.80
N HIS A 47 -4.78 7.13 -4.05
CA HIS A 47 -6.05 7.76 -4.41
C HIS A 47 -6.99 6.70 -4.96
N ASN A 48 -8.20 6.62 -4.41
CA ASN A 48 -9.25 5.76 -4.94
C ASN A 48 -10.25 6.60 -5.75
N ALA A 49 -10.08 6.66 -7.07
CA ALA A 49 -11.00 7.34 -7.98
C ALA A 49 -12.28 6.53 -8.27
N GLY A 50 -12.39 5.32 -7.70
CA GLY A 50 -13.45 4.38 -7.98
C GLY A 50 -14.72 4.69 -7.18
N PRO A 51 -15.86 4.06 -7.56
CA PRO A 51 -17.14 4.28 -6.91
C PRO A 51 -17.34 3.52 -5.59
N GLU A 52 -16.45 2.59 -5.26
CA GLU A 52 -16.52 1.72 -4.08
C GLU A 52 -15.25 1.84 -3.23
N ALA A 53 -15.34 1.51 -1.94
CA ALA A 53 -14.17 1.45 -1.08
C ALA A 53 -13.28 0.24 -1.43
N CYS A 54 -11.96 0.42 -1.35
CA CYS A 54 -10.98 -0.62 -1.60
C CYS A 54 -10.07 -0.79 -0.37
N THR A 55 -9.71 -2.02 -0.04
CA THR A 55 -8.87 -2.30 1.12
C THR A 55 -7.54 -2.88 0.68
N LEU A 56 -6.45 -2.15 0.91
CA LEU A 56 -5.09 -2.67 0.76
C LEU A 56 -4.87 -3.72 1.85
N SER A 57 -4.90 -5.00 1.46
CA SER A 57 -4.84 -6.13 2.39
C SER A 57 -3.45 -6.76 2.46
N ALA A 58 -2.64 -6.64 1.41
CA ALA A 58 -1.30 -7.19 1.38
C ALA A 58 -0.38 -6.42 0.44
N VAL A 59 0.92 -6.57 0.67
CA VAL A 59 1.96 -6.06 -0.21
C VAL A 59 3.01 -7.15 -0.41
N THR A 60 3.52 -7.28 -1.62
CA THR A 60 4.63 -8.19 -1.92
C THR A 60 5.72 -7.47 -2.71
N THR A 61 6.94 -8.00 -2.65
CA THR A 61 8.10 -7.46 -3.33
C THR A 61 9.14 -8.56 -3.56
N PRO A 62 9.95 -8.52 -4.63
CA PRO A 62 11.00 -9.51 -4.85
C PRO A 62 12.19 -9.39 -3.88
N ILE A 63 12.35 -8.29 -3.15
CA ILE A 63 13.54 -8.04 -2.31
C ILE A 63 13.44 -8.64 -0.90
N THR A 64 12.25 -9.08 -0.48
CA THR A 64 12.02 -9.79 0.78
C THR A 64 10.68 -10.54 0.78
N ASP A 65 10.63 -11.67 1.48
CA ASP A 65 9.40 -12.42 1.74
C ASP A 65 8.53 -11.80 2.86
N ASN A 66 9.05 -10.80 3.60
CA ASN A 66 8.36 -10.19 4.73
C ASN A 66 8.09 -8.70 4.48
N ALA A 67 7.07 -8.42 3.67
CA ALA A 67 6.50 -7.09 3.49
C ALA A 67 5.14 -7.02 4.20
N GLU A 68 4.98 -6.06 5.11
CA GLU A 68 3.81 -5.96 5.99
C GLU A 68 3.26 -4.53 6.04
N LEU A 69 1.96 -4.39 6.28
CA LEU A 69 1.34 -3.09 6.54
C LEU A 69 1.41 -2.78 8.03
N HIS A 70 1.95 -1.62 8.39
CA HIS A 70 2.15 -1.21 9.78
C HIS A 70 1.59 0.18 10.00
N THR A 71 1.22 0.48 11.24
CA THR A 71 0.87 1.82 11.73
C THR A 71 1.81 2.24 12.85
N SER A 72 2.09 3.53 12.96
CA SER A 72 2.89 4.08 14.05
C SER A 72 1.95 4.58 15.15
N ARG A 73 2.08 4.09 16.38
CA ARG A 73 1.27 4.50 17.53
C ARG A 73 2.13 4.74 18.75
N GLU A 74 1.80 5.78 19.50
CA GLU A 74 2.40 6.01 20.82
C GLU A 74 1.77 5.04 21.83
N ASP A 75 2.60 4.38 22.63
CA ASP A 75 2.15 3.56 23.75
C ASP A 75 1.86 4.41 25.00
N ALA A 76 1.41 3.76 26.08
CA ALA A 76 1.06 4.45 27.32
C ALA A 76 2.26 5.15 28.01
N ASP A 77 3.48 4.79 27.65
CA ASP A 77 4.72 5.34 28.21
C ASP A 77 5.32 6.45 27.31
N GLY A 78 4.63 6.81 26.23
CA GLY A 78 5.07 7.86 25.29
C GLY A 78 6.06 7.36 24.23
N LEU A 79 6.23 6.04 24.07
CA LEU A 79 7.13 5.47 23.09
C LEU A 79 6.39 5.14 21.79
N MET A 80 6.99 5.51 20.66
CA MET A 80 6.44 5.16 19.34
C MET A 80 6.70 3.69 19.03
N GLN A 81 5.63 2.95 18.75
CA GLN A 81 5.64 1.56 18.32
C GLN A 81 5.13 1.44 16.88
N MET A 82 5.72 0.52 16.12
CA MET A 82 5.22 0.09 14.82
C MET A 82 4.41 -1.17 15.02
N VAL A 83 3.12 -1.13 14.67
CA VAL A 83 2.16 -2.21 14.92
C VAL A 83 1.62 -2.71 13.58
N PRO A 84 1.64 -4.03 13.30
CA PRO A 84 1.04 -4.59 12.10
C PRO A 84 -0.46 -4.28 11.99
N LEU A 85 -0.94 -4.08 10.76
CA LEU A 85 -2.34 -3.88 10.40
C LEU A 85 -2.87 -5.15 9.72
N GLU A 86 -3.37 -6.10 10.50
CA GLU A 86 -3.86 -7.39 9.98
C GLU A 86 -5.12 -7.26 9.10
N ASP A 87 -5.98 -6.27 9.41
CA ASP A 87 -7.20 -5.99 8.64
C ASP A 87 -6.93 -5.15 7.37
N GLY A 88 -5.68 -4.74 7.14
CA GLY A 88 -5.30 -3.87 6.04
C GLY A 88 -5.70 -2.40 6.22
N ILE A 89 -5.71 -1.66 5.12
CA ILE A 89 -6.01 -0.23 5.08
C ILE A 89 -7.16 0.00 4.11
N THR A 90 -8.30 0.50 4.60
CA THR A 90 -9.46 0.79 3.74
C THR A 90 -9.44 2.23 3.26
N ILE A 91 -9.52 2.41 1.94
CA ILE A 91 -9.59 3.70 1.25
C ILE A 91 -10.99 3.86 0.67
N ALA A 92 -11.74 4.82 1.22
CA ALA A 92 -13.09 5.11 0.75
C ALA A 92 -13.10 5.59 -0.71
N ALA A 93 -14.24 5.42 -1.38
CA ALA A 93 -14.46 5.94 -2.73
C ALA A 93 -14.20 7.47 -2.78
N GLY A 94 -13.40 7.92 -3.73
CA GLY A 94 -13.01 9.32 -3.91
C GLY A 94 -12.03 9.86 -2.87
N ALA A 95 -11.47 9.01 -2.00
CA ALA A 95 -10.58 9.44 -0.91
C ALA A 95 -9.11 9.13 -1.20
N ASP A 96 -8.25 9.87 -0.50
CA ASP A 96 -6.82 9.64 -0.42
C ASP A 96 -6.45 8.98 0.90
N HIS A 97 -5.49 8.06 0.86
CA HIS A 97 -4.82 7.54 2.06
C HIS A 97 -3.31 7.64 1.89
N MET A 98 -2.66 8.31 2.83
CA MET A 98 -1.21 8.55 2.78
C MET A 98 -0.49 7.59 3.73
N LEU A 99 0.40 6.78 3.17
CA LEU A 99 1.37 6.00 3.91
C LEU A 99 2.62 6.87 4.09
N ALA A 100 2.82 7.40 5.29
CA ALA A 100 3.85 8.39 5.60
C ALA A 100 4.57 8.09 6.92
N ARG A 101 5.75 8.68 7.09
CA ARG A 101 6.54 8.58 8.32
C ARG A 101 5.73 9.07 9.53
N GLY A 102 5.69 8.25 10.59
CA GLY A 102 4.90 8.53 11.79
C GLY A 102 3.42 8.16 11.67
N GLY A 103 2.99 7.61 10.54
CA GLY A 103 1.65 7.03 10.35
C GLY A 103 1.75 5.61 9.77
N ASP A 104 0.82 5.29 8.89
CA ASP A 104 0.79 4.01 8.19
C ASP A 104 1.95 3.90 7.19
N HIS A 105 2.49 2.71 7.00
CA HIS A 105 3.61 2.45 6.10
C HIS A 105 3.71 0.97 5.73
N ILE A 106 4.45 0.68 4.66
CA ILE A 106 4.83 -0.68 4.30
C ILE A 106 6.17 -0.96 4.96
N MET A 107 6.21 -1.91 5.88
CA MET A 107 7.42 -2.35 6.55
C MET A 107 8.06 -3.49 5.75
N LEU A 108 9.35 -3.33 5.42
CA LEU A 108 10.15 -4.32 4.69
C LEU A 108 11.15 -4.93 5.67
N MET A 109 11.03 -6.21 5.97
CA MET A 109 11.85 -6.89 6.99
C MET A 109 12.69 -7.99 6.38
N GLY A 110 13.86 -8.27 6.97
CA GLY A 110 14.70 -9.38 6.54
C GLY A 110 15.40 -9.15 5.20
N LEU A 111 15.62 -7.89 4.82
CA LEU A 111 16.34 -7.52 3.60
C LEU A 111 17.72 -8.20 3.55
N ALA A 112 18.12 -8.66 2.37
CA ALA A 112 19.43 -9.26 2.16
C ALA A 112 20.55 -8.22 2.32
N GLU A 113 20.33 -7.02 1.81
CA GLU A 113 21.23 -5.87 1.85
C GLU A 113 20.45 -4.59 2.21
N PRO A 114 21.12 -3.55 2.74
CA PRO A 114 20.48 -2.25 2.98
C PRO A 114 19.97 -1.64 1.67
N LEU A 115 18.92 -0.82 1.74
CA LEU A 115 18.42 -0.10 0.57
C LEU A 115 19.34 1.09 0.25
N ALA A 116 20.06 1.03 -0.87
CA ALA A 116 20.99 2.09 -1.26
C ALA A 116 20.25 3.24 -1.95
N GLU A 117 20.80 4.44 -1.84
CA GLU A 117 20.24 5.64 -2.46
C GLU A 117 20.10 5.46 -3.98
N GLY A 118 18.90 5.73 -4.51
CA GLY A 118 18.60 5.59 -5.94
C GLY A 118 18.26 4.17 -6.40
N ASP A 119 18.28 3.18 -5.51
CA ASP A 119 17.72 1.85 -5.82
C ASP A 119 16.22 1.96 -6.11
N GLU A 120 15.66 0.94 -6.76
CA GLU A 120 14.23 0.85 -7.05
C GLU A 120 13.61 -0.34 -6.32
N VAL A 121 12.57 -0.08 -5.53
CA VAL A 121 11.80 -1.12 -4.84
C VAL A 121 10.48 -1.33 -5.58
N ALA A 122 10.37 -2.44 -6.32
CA ALA A 122 9.13 -2.86 -6.93
C ALA A 122 8.16 -3.40 -5.85
N LEU A 123 6.91 -2.94 -5.88
CA LEU A 123 5.85 -3.32 -4.97
C LEU A 123 4.61 -3.75 -5.75
N THR A 124 4.01 -4.86 -5.34
CA THR A 124 2.67 -5.25 -5.77
C THR A 124 1.73 -5.07 -4.58
N LEU A 125 0.80 -4.13 -4.72
CA LEU A 125 -0.22 -3.77 -3.74
C LEU A 125 -1.49 -4.56 -4.05
N ASP A 126 -1.96 -5.38 -3.11
CA ASP A 126 -3.16 -6.20 -3.26
C ASP A 126 -4.33 -5.55 -2.53
N PHE A 127 -5.32 -5.10 -3.30
CA PHE A 127 -6.56 -4.50 -2.79
C PHE A 127 -7.74 -5.50 -2.77
N GLY A 128 -7.45 -6.80 -2.80
CA GLY A 128 -8.43 -7.87 -2.78
C GLY A 128 -9.33 -7.83 -4.01
N THR A 129 -10.64 -7.61 -3.79
CA THR A 129 -11.63 -7.58 -4.88
C THR A 129 -11.45 -6.40 -5.83
N CYS A 130 -10.82 -5.31 -5.37
CA CYS A 130 -10.47 -4.18 -6.25
C CYS A 130 -9.30 -4.49 -7.19
N GLY A 131 -8.58 -5.60 -6.98
CA GLY A 131 -7.46 -6.04 -7.80
C GLY A 131 -6.10 -5.59 -7.26
N THR A 132 -5.08 -5.73 -8.09
CA THR A 132 -3.69 -5.43 -7.73
C THR A 132 -3.17 -4.21 -8.48
N VAL A 133 -2.31 -3.44 -7.82
CA VAL A 133 -1.59 -2.31 -8.43
C VAL A 133 -0.10 -2.51 -8.25
N GLU A 134 0.65 -2.42 -9.34
CA GLU A 134 2.11 -2.44 -9.30
C GLU A 134 2.65 -1.01 -9.26
N THR A 135 3.67 -0.77 -8.44
CA THR A 135 4.36 0.51 -8.35
C THR A 135 5.84 0.30 -8.10
N VAL A 136 6.65 1.29 -8.47
CA VAL A 136 8.08 1.33 -8.15
C VAL A 136 8.31 2.49 -7.20
N ALA A 137 8.92 2.19 -6.05
CA ALA A 137 9.31 3.16 -5.04
C ALA A 137 10.83 3.38 -5.14
N PRO A 138 11.30 4.53 -5.67
CA PRO A 138 12.71 4.87 -5.62
C PRO A 138 13.16 5.04 -4.16
N VAL A 139 14.39 4.60 -3.86
CA VAL A 139 14.99 4.77 -2.54
C VAL A 139 15.53 6.19 -2.41
N ASP A 140 14.98 6.93 -1.46
CA ASP A 140 15.39 8.27 -1.07
C ASP A 140 15.59 8.29 0.46
N ASN A 141 16.82 7.97 0.88
CA ASN A 141 17.21 7.93 2.28
C ASN A 141 17.36 9.33 2.89
N ALA A 142 17.49 10.36 2.05
CA ALA A 142 17.60 11.75 2.48
C ALA A 142 16.24 12.42 2.70
N ARG A 143 15.14 11.82 2.21
CA ARG A 143 13.79 12.38 2.31
C ARG A 143 13.35 12.57 3.75
N MET A 144 13.25 13.83 4.14
CA MET A 144 12.61 14.24 5.39
C MET A 144 11.08 14.29 5.19
N SER A 145 10.32 13.76 6.14
CA SER A 145 8.89 14.05 6.24
C SER A 145 8.66 15.35 7.01
N GLY A 146 7.45 15.90 6.90
CA GLY A 146 7.00 16.99 7.78
C GLY A 146 7.11 16.64 9.27
N ALA A 147 6.97 15.36 9.65
CA ALA A 147 7.15 14.90 11.04
C ALA A 147 8.60 15.04 11.53
N ASP A 148 9.60 14.86 10.66
CA ASP A 148 11.01 15.02 11.04
C ASP A 148 11.39 16.48 11.26
N THR A 149 10.77 17.39 10.51
CA THR A 149 11.00 18.83 10.69
C THR A 149 10.47 19.35 12.03
N ALA A 150 9.43 18.71 12.58
CA ALA A 150 8.92 19.03 13.92
C ALA A 150 9.84 18.54 15.04
N ALA A 151 10.44 17.35 14.89
CA ALA A 151 11.39 16.81 15.87
C ALA A 151 12.72 17.60 15.92
N ALA A 152 13.19 18.13 14.79
CA ALA A 152 14.42 18.91 14.70
C ALA A 152 14.33 20.30 15.36
N HIS A 153 13.12 20.85 15.58
CA HIS A 153 12.92 22.15 16.23
C HIS A 153 12.78 22.09 17.76
N GLY A 154 12.84 20.90 18.37
CA GLY A 154 12.71 20.72 19.83
C GLY A 154 14.03 20.62 20.61
N SER A 155 15.19 20.51 19.94
CA SER A 155 16.46 20.12 20.58
C SER A 155 17.43 21.28 20.88
N GLY A 156 16.98 22.53 20.87
CA GLY A 156 17.86 23.69 21.03
C GLY A 156 17.28 24.76 21.94
N MET A 157 17.29 24.54 23.26
CA MET A 157 17.13 25.59 24.27
C MET A 157 17.55 25.11 25.66
N ASP A 158 18.87 25.08 25.91
CA ASP A 158 19.48 25.28 27.23
C ASP A 158 21.00 25.46 27.14
N HIS A 159 21.41 26.73 27.10
CA HIS A 159 22.70 27.21 27.62
C HIS A 159 22.43 28.09 28.83
#